data_AF-A0A2I0AA91-F1
#
_entry.id   AF-A0A2I0AA91-F1
#
_cell.length_a   1.000
_cell.length_b   1.000
_cell.length_c   1.000
_cell.angle_alpha   90.00
_cell.angle_beta   90.00
_cell.angle_gamma   90.00
#
_symmetry.space_group_name_H-M   'P 1'
#
loop_
_entity.id
_entity.type
_entity.pdbx_description
1 polymer ?
#
loop_
_entity_poly.entity_id
_entity_poly.type
_entity_poly.pdbx_seq_one_letter_code
_entity_poly.pdbx_strand_id
1 'polypeptide(L)'
;MAGIAGATSSCGACKFLRRKCADLCIFAPHFSYDQAAAHFSAIHKVFGASNVSKLLAHLPERHRPAAAVTVAYEAVARIRDPVYGCVAHVIALQQEVAGI
;
A
#
# COMPACT_ATOMS: atom_id res chain seq x y z
N MET A 1 -7.39 4.51 26.05
CA MET A 1 -5.97 4.90 25.86
C MET A 1 -5.27 3.77 25.12
N ALA A 2 -5.09 3.91 23.81
CA ALA A 2 -4.45 2.88 22.98
C ALA A 2 -2.92 2.99 23.13
N GLY A 3 -2.29 1.84 23.41
CA GLY A 3 -0.91 1.71 23.84
C GLY A 3 0.12 2.36 22.92
N ILE A 4 1.01 3.08 23.57
CA ILE A 4 2.34 3.49 23.08
C ILE A 4 3.12 2.21 22.73
N ALA A 5 3.20 1.89 21.45
CA ALA A 5 4.13 0.87 20.94
C ALA A 5 5.55 1.46 20.87
N GLY A 6 6.14 1.69 22.05
CA GLY A 6 7.56 1.99 22.21
C GLY A 6 8.37 0.70 22.25
N ALA A 7 8.71 0.14 21.08
CA ALA A 7 9.81 -0.80 20.90
C ALA A 7 10.24 -0.81 19.43
N THR A 8 11.21 0.05 19.09
CA THR A 8 12.35 -0.11 18.14
C THR A 8 12.24 -0.98 16.87
N SER A 9 11.08 -1.39 16.39
CA SER A 9 10.94 -2.20 15.18
C SER A 9 10.62 -1.31 13.97
N SER A 10 11.52 -1.31 12.98
CA SER A 10 11.29 -0.64 11.69
C SER A 10 10.00 -1.17 11.04
N CYS A 11 9.13 -0.29 10.54
CA CYS A 11 7.93 -0.74 9.82
C CYS A 11 8.30 -1.52 8.54
N GLY A 12 7.37 -2.30 8.00
CA GLY A 12 7.67 -3.16 6.84
C GLY A 12 8.17 -2.38 5.61
N ALA A 13 7.66 -1.17 5.40
CA ALA A 13 8.14 -0.25 4.36
C ALA A 13 9.59 0.20 4.59
N CYS A 14 9.92 0.70 5.78
CA CYS A 14 11.27 1.17 6.10
C CYS A 14 12.29 0.03 6.11
N LYS A 15 11.88 -1.17 6.53
CA LYS A 15 12.68 -2.38 6.43
C LYS A 15 12.97 -2.76 4.98
N PHE A 16 11.95 -2.76 4.12
CA PHE A 16 12.12 -2.98 2.67
C PHE A 16 13.09 -1.96 2.05
N LEU A 17 12.93 -0.68 2.39
CA LEU A 17 13.77 0.42 1.92
C LEU A 17 15.17 0.46 2.57
N ARG A 18 15.45 -0.43 3.54
CA ARG A 18 16.73 -0.48 4.29
C ARG A 18 17.11 0.86 4.93
N ARG A 19 16.12 1.57 5.48
CA ARG A 19 16.31 2.87 6.14
C ARG A 19 15.79 2.87 7.57
N LYS A 20 16.26 3.83 8.39
CA LYS A 20 15.73 4.06 9.73
C LYS A 20 14.27 4.48 9.66
N CYS A 21 13.42 3.87 10.49
CA CYS A 21 12.04 4.28 10.66
C CYS A 21 11.98 5.46 11.64
N ALA A 22 11.48 6.61 11.18
CA ALA A 22 11.31 7.80 12.01
C ALA A 22 10.02 7.72 12.85
N ASP A 23 9.95 8.51 13.93
CA ASP A 23 8.82 8.50 14.88
C ASP A 23 7.47 8.87 14.22
N LEU A 24 7.51 9.72 13.18
CA LEU A 24 6.34 10.12 12.38
C LEU A 24 6.33 9.46 11.00
N CYS A 25 6.79 8.21 10.89
CA CYS A 25 6.80 7.50 9.63
C CYS A 25 5.37 7.30 9.08
N ILE A 26 5.08 7.93 7.93
CA ILE A 26 3.77 7.83 7.27
C ILE A 26 3.38 6.40 6.87
N PHE A 27 4.36 5.51 6.73
CA PHE A 27 4.11 4.11 6.39
C PHE A 27 3.88 3.21 7.60
N ALA A 28 4.34 3.62 8.80
CA ALA A 28 4.29 2.77 9.98
C ALA A 28 2.87 2.33 10.37
N PRO A 29 1.83 3.18 10.31
CA PRO A 29 0.47 2.77 10.63
C PRO A 29 -0.18 1.80 9.63
N HIS A 30 0.41 1.64 8.44
CA HIS A 30 -0.22 0.94 7.32
C HIS A 30 0.50 -0.34 6.90
N PHE A 31 1.78 -0.48 7.27
CA PHE A 31 2.65 -1.55 6.80
C PHE A 31 3.31 -2.27 7.98
N SER A 32 2.56 -3.16 8.64
CA SER A 32 3.05 -4.07 9.69
C SER A 32 3.71 -5.34 9.11
N TYR A 33 4.55 -6.00 9.91
CA TYR A 33 5.58 -6.95 9.49
C TYR A 33 5.13 -8.06 8.50
N ASP A 34 3.99 -8.73 8.75
CA ASP A 34 3.65 -9.97 8.03
C ASP A 34 3.04 -9.75 6.63
N GLN A 35 2.33 -8.64 6.41
CA GLN A 35 1.71 -8.33 5.11
C GLN A 35 2.51 -7.29 4.32
N ALA A 36 3.36 -6.50 4.99
CA ALA A 36 4.01 -5.35 4.38
C ALA A 36 5.15 -5.69 3.42
N ALA A 37 5.91 -6.76 3.64
CA ALA A 37 7.08 -7.03 2.78
C ALA A 37 6.66 -7.31 1.32
N ALA A 38 5.63 -8.14 1.12
CA ALA A 38 5.13 -8.47 -0.21
C ALA A 38 4.38 -7.29 -0.85
N HIS A 39 3.49 -6.64 -0.10
CA HIS A 39 2.67 -5.53 -0.61
C HIS A 39 3.49 -4.27 -0.89
N PHE A 40 4.43 -3.93 0.00
CA PHE A 40 5.25 -2.74 -0.19
C PHE A 40 6.23 -2.88 -1.35
N SER A 41 6.71 -4.10 -1.63
CA SER A 41 7.50 -4.36 -2.83
C SER A 41 6.73 -4.05 -4.12
N ALA A 42 5.46 -4.48 -4.20
CA ALA A 42 4.62 -4.17 -5.36
C ALA A 42 4.39 -2.65 -5.48
N ILE A 43 4.04 -1.99 -4.36
CA ILE A 43 3.86 -0.54 -4.31
C ILE A 43 5.11 0.19 -4.80
N HIS A 44 6.26 -0.18 -4.28
CA HIS A 44 7.52 0.45 -4.64
C HIS A 44 7.83 0.28 -6.13
N LYS A 45 7.57 -0.91 -6.68
CA LYS A 45 7.81 -1.19 -8.10
C LYS A 45 6.85 -0.45 -9.03
N VAL A 46 5.58 -0.32 -8.67
CA VAL A 46 4.54 0.26 -9.56
C VAL A 46 4.45 1.79 -9.40
N PHE A 47 4.38 2.27 -8.17
CA PHE A 47 4.14 3.69 -7.88
C PHE A 47 5.37 4.40 -7.34
N GLY A 48 6.26 3.68 -6.66
CA GLY A 48 7.41 4.27 -5.96
C GLY A 48 7.04 4.79 -4.58
N ALA A 49 7.95 4.58 -3.61
CA ALA A 49 7.70 4.98 -2.22
C ALA A 49 7.45 6.48 -2.06
N SER A 50 8.18 7.34 -2.79
CA SER A 50 8.02 8.79 -2.70
C SER A 50 6.65 9.27 -3.17
N ASN A 51 6.11 8.68 -4.24
CA ASN A 51 4.79 9.05 -4.76
C ASN A 51 3.69 8.62 -3.80
N VAL A 52 3.78 7.42 -3.22
CA VAL A 52 2.80 6.97 -2.22
C VAL A 52 2.90 7.78 -0.93
N SER A 53 4.11 8.13 -0.49
CA SER A 53 4.29 9.03 0.65
C SER A 53 3.61 10.38 0.40
N LYS A 54 3.78 10.96 -0.79
CA LYS A 54 3.12 12.22 -1.17
C LYS A 54 1.60 12.03 -1.21
N LEU A 55 1.08 11.00 -1.88
CA LEU A 55 -0.36 10.71 -1.95
C LEU A 55 -0.99 10.63 -0.56
N LEU A 56 -0.41 9.83 0.34
CA LEU A 56 -0.91 9.68 1.70
C LEU A 56 -0.88 11.00 2.47
N ALA A 57 0.17 11.82 2.31
CA ALA A 57 0.29 13.10 2.99
C ALA A 57 -0.81 14.11 2.58
N HIS A 58 -1.24 14.10 1.31
CA HIS A 58 -2.31 14.97 0.81
C HIS A 58 -3.72 14.54 1.23
N LEU A 59 -3.87 13.31 1.73
CA LEU A 59 -5.16 12.81 2.20
C LEU A 59 -5.39 13.15 3.68
N PRO A 60 -6.63 13.47 4.08
CA PRO A 60 -7.02 13.51 5.50
C PRO A 60 -6.68 12.19 6.18
N GLU A 61 -6.23 12.25 7.43
CA GLU A 61 -5.70 11.09 8.16
C GLU A 61 -6.66 9.88 8.16
N ARG A 62 -7.96 10.13 8.32
CA ARG A 62 -9.03 9.11 8.27
C ARG A 62 -9.09 8.31 6.98
N HIS A 63 -8.60 8.84 5.86
CA HIS A 63 -8.62 8.17 4.54
C HIS A 63 -7.31 7.44 4.21
N ARG A 64 -6.22 7.75 4.92
CA ARG A 64 -4.90 7.16 4.64
C ARG A 64 -4.86 5.63 4.77
N PRO A 65 -5.50 5.00 5.78
CA PRO A 65 -5.53 3.54 5.87
C PRO A 65 -6.19 2.89 4.64
N ALA A 66 -7.36 3.39 4.22
CA ALA A 66 -8.05 2.89 3.05
C ALA A 66 -7.23 3.09 1.77
N ALA A 67 -6.63 4.27 1.60
CA ALA A 67 -5.77 4.55 0.45
C ALA A 67 -4.53 3.64 0.40
N ALA A 68 -3.90 3.36 1.54
CA ALA A 68 -2.75 2.45 1.59
C ALA A 68 -3.12 1.02 1.14
N VAL A 69 -4.30 0.53 1.54
CA VAL A 69 -4.84 -0.77 1.10
C VAL A 69 -5.15 -0.76 -0.40
N THR A 70 -5.82 0.28 -0.90
CA THR A 70 -6.16 0.41 -2.33
C THR A 70 -4.90 0.42 -3.19
N VAL A 71 -3.90 1.24 -2.84
CA VAL A 71 -2.65 1.33 -3.59
C VAL A 71 -1.86 0.01 -3.55
N ALA A 72 -1.90 -0.73 -2.44
CA ALA A 72 -1.34 -2.08 -2.38
C ALA A 72 -2.03 -3.04 -3.35
N TYR A 73 -3.37 -3.05 -3.35
CA TYR A 73 -4.17 -3.89 -4.25
C TYR A 73 -3.90 -3.56 -5.72
N GLU A 74 -3.93 -2.29 -6.10
CA GLU A 74 -3.67 -1.83 -7.46
C GLU A 74 -2.25 -2.21 -7.92
N ALA A 75 -1.26 -2.05 -7.03
CA ALA A 75 0.11 -2.43 -7.33
C ALA A 75 0.23 -3.94 -7.57
N VAL A 76 -0.34 -4.77 -6.70
CA VAL A 76 -0.32 -6.24 -6.87
C VAL A 76 -1.02 -6.65 -8.16
N ALA A 77 -2.17 -6.04 -8.47
CA ALA A 77 -2.89 -6.30 -9.72
C ALA A 77 -2.02 -5.94 -10.94
N ARG A 78 -1.35 -4.78 -10.93
CA ARG A 78 -0.43 -4.36 -12.00
C ARG A 78 0.80 -5.26 -12.13
N ILE A 79 1.30 -5.84 -11.04
CA ILE A 79 2.39 -6.82 -11.12
C ILE A 79 1.93 -8.13 -11.78
N ARG A 80 0.69 -8.56 -11.53
CA ARG A 80 0.12 -9.78 -12.13
C ARG A 80 -0.27 -9.60 -13.59
N ASP A 81 -0.89 -8.46 -13.90
CA ASP A 81 -1.25 -8.04 -15.26
C ASP A 81 -0.59 -6.68 -15.55
N PRO A 82 0.58 -6.67 -16.20
CA PRO A 82 1.27 -5.44 -16.55
C PRO A 82 0.48 -4.53 -17.50
N VAL A 83 -0.41 -5.09 -18.32
CA VAL A 83 -1.13 -4.36 -19.36
C VAL A 83 -2.35 -3.65 -18.77
N TYR A 84 -3.23 -4.40 -18.11
CA TYR A 84 -4.51 -3.87 -17.62
C TYR A 84 -4.55 -3.72 -16.09
N GLY A 85 -3.75 -4.46 -15.34
CA GLY A 85 -3.76 -4.44 -13.88
C GLY A 85 -5.16 -4.65 -13.30
N CYS A 86 -5.58 -3.79 -12.38
CA CYS A 86 -6.92 -3.88 -11.78
C CYS A 86 -8.06 -3.57 -12.76
N VAL A 87 -7.79 -2.99 -13.94
CA VAL A 87 -8.83 -2.74 -14.96
C VAL A 87 -9.37 -4.04 -15.53
N ALA A 88 -8.54 -5.09 -15.64
CA ALA A 88 -9.01 -6.42 -16.05
C ALA A 88 -10.09 -6.95 -15.09
N HIS A 89 -9.93 -6.70 -13.78
CA HIS A 89 -10.93 -7.11 -12.79
C HIS A 89 -12.23 -6.32 -12.96
N VAL A 90 -12.15 -5.01 -13.24
CA VAL A 90 -13.34 -4.19 -13.51
C VAL A 90 -14.08 -4.70 -14.75
N ILE A 91 -13.38 -4.99 -15.84
CA ILE A 91 -13.97 -5.50 -17.08
C ILE A 91 -14.65 -6.85 -16.83
N ALA A 92 -13.97 -7.78 -16.14
CA ALA A 92 -14.53 -9.08 -15.83
C ALA A 92 -15.82 -8.96 -15.00
N LEU A 93 -15.82 -8.11 -13.97
CA LEU A 93 -17.01 -7.86 -13.16
C LEU A 93 -18.14 -7.20 -13.97
N GLN A 94 -17.82 -6.30 -14.90
CA GLN A 94 -18.80 -5.68 -15.78
C GLN A 94 -19.43 -6.70 -16.74
N GLN A 95 -18.66 -7.67 -17.26
CA GLN A 95 -19.18 -8.75 -18.10
C GLN A 95 -20.13 -9.66 -17.31
N GLU A 96 -19.74 -10.05 -16.08
CA GLU A 96 -20.57 -10.86 -15.19
C GLU A 96 -21.90 -10.17 -14.85
N VAL A 97 -21.87 -8.87 -14.53
CA VAL A 97 -23.08 -8.07 -14.28
C VAL A 97 -23.94 -7.92 -15.54
N ALA A 98 -23.33 -7.81 -16.72
CA ALA A 98 -24.05 -7.74 -17.99
C ALA A 98 -24.63 -9.10 -18.45
N GLY A 99 -24.27 -10.20 -17.79
CA GLY A 99 -24.72 -11.55 -18.15
C GLY A 99 -24.09 -12.08 -19.43
N ILE A 100 -22.88 -11.59 -19.79
CA ILE A 100 -22.08 -12.05 -20.92
C ILE A 100 -21.17 -13.19 -20.48
#